data_AF-A0A844ELK5-F1
#
_entry.id   AF-A0A844ELK5-F1
#
_cell.length_a   1.000
_cell.length_b   1.000
_cell.length_c   1.000
_cell.angle_alpha   90.00
_cell.angle_beta   90.00
_cell.angle_gamma   90.00
#
_symmetry.space_group_name_H-M   'P 1'
#
loop_
_entity.id
_entity.type
_entity.pdbx_description
1 polymer ?
#
loop_
_entity_poly.entity_id
_entity_poly.type
_entity_poly.pdbx_seq_one_letter_code
_entity_poly.pdbx_strand_id
1 'polypeptide(L)'
;GHSMGCITIFWFLTHQSATSMVTVKRVVAIAGPFNDSEIARRTSDIDAYPLNAKGPVKKMPIYRALSKRVFAIPKGIQVLNIAGRISNLQQDDGQVSLNSAFSLRYLLRAPVEQYRELVIHGKRATHRLLHENSEVDEGIAKFIWNL
;
A
#
# COMPACT_ATOMS: atom_id res chain seq x y z
N GLY A 1 -6.65 5.29 2.58
CA GLY A 1 -7.29 4.62 1.43
C GLY A 1 -7.24 3.13 1.65
N HIS A 2 -8.24 2.40 1.17
CA HIS A 2 -8.31 0.94 1.24
C HIS A 2 -8.31 0.35 -0.17
N SER A 3 -7.59 -0.77 -0.38
CA SER A 3 -7.54 -1.48 -1.66
C SER A 3 -7.22 -0.56 -2.84
N MET A 4 -8.06 -0.54 -3.88
CA MET A 4 -7.98 0.37 -5.03
C MET A 4 -7.85 1.85 -4.63
N GLY A 5 -8.45 2.27 -3.52
CA GLY A 5 -8.31 3.63 -3.02
C GLY A 5 -6.85 4.02 -2.72
N CYS A 6 -6.00 3.04 -2.39
CA CYS A 6 -4.55 3.26 -2.29
C CYS A 6 -3.96 3.63 -3.65
N ILE A 7 -4.33 2.91 -4.71
CA ILE A 7 -3.88 3.20 -6.07
C ILE A 7 -4.34 4.58 -6.51
N THR A 8 -5.59 4.93 -6.25
CA THR A 8 -6.14 6.27 -6.56
C THR A 8 -5.34 7.38 -5.88
N ILE A 9 -5.01 7.23 -4.59
CA ILE A 9 -4.19 8.21 -3.86
C ILE A 9 -2.81 8.35 -4.51
N PHE A 10 -2.12 7.24 -4.78
CA PHE A 10 -0.79 7.29 -5.38
C PHE A 10 -0.81 7.75 -6.85
N TRP A 11 -1.91 7.53 -7.56
CA TRP A 11 -2.12 8.09 -8.89
C TRP A 11 -2.23 9.61 -8.83
N PHE A 12 -3.04 10.14 -7.90
CA PHE A 12 -3.12 11.58 -7.64
C PHE A 12 -1.75 12.16 -7.27
N LEU A 13 -1.02 11.52 -6.34
CA LEU A 13 0.30 11.99 -5.90
C LEU A 13 1.32 12.05 -7.05
N THR A 14 1.25 11.12 -8.00
CA THR A 14 2.21 11.00 -9.10
C THR A 14 1.82 11.76 -10.39
N HIS A 15 0.54 12.14 -10.55
CA HIS A 15 0.06 12.76 -11.79
C HIS A 15 -0.59 14.14 -11.61
N GLN A 16 -1.14 14.46 -10.44
CA GLN A 16 -2.00 15.64 -10.25
C GLN A 16 -1.59 16.53 -9.07
N SER A 17 -0.80 16.01 -8.12
CA SER A 17 -0.43 16.75 -6.90
C SER A 17 0.33 18.05 -7.18
N ALA A 18 1.21 18.07 -8.18
CA ALA A 18 2.03 19.24 -8.52
C ALA A 18 1.22 20.45 -8.99
N THR A 19 0.01 20.24 -9.52
CA THR A 19 -0.90 21.30 -9.97
C THR A 19 -2.09 21.50 -9.03
N SER A 20 -2.15 20.75 -7.92
CA SER A 20 -3.24 20.82 -6.95
C SER A 20 -2.97 21.87 -5.88
N MET A 21 -4.04 22.53 -5.41
CA MET A 21 -3.98 23.42 -4.24
C MET A 21 -3.94 22.64 -2.91
N VAL A 22 -4.16 21.32 -2.94
CA VAL A 22 -4.19 20.47 -1.74
C VAL A 22 -2.82 19.83 -1.51
N THR A 23 -2.24 20.07 -0.35
CA THR A 23 -0.99 19.43 0.07
C THR A 23 -1.28 18.18 0.91
N VAL A 24 -0.76 17.03 0.49
CA VAL A 24 -0.83 15.78 1.25
C VAL A 24 0.41 15.63 2.12
N LYS A 25 0.22 15.49 3.44
CA LYS A 25 1.31 15.31 4.42
C LYS A 25 1.46 13.87 4.90
N ARG A 26 0.35 13.19 5.13
CA ARG A 26 0.31 11.81 5.64
C ARG A 26 -0.61 10.96 4.78
N VAL A 27 -0.18 9.76 4.45
CA VAL A 27 -0.95 8.79 3.69
C VAL A 27 -1.04 7.49 4.46
N VAL A 28 -2.25 6.98 4.64
CA VAL A 28 -2.50 5.61 5.10
C VAL A 28 -2.96 4.79 3.90
N ALA A 29 -2.24 3.72 3.58
CA ALA A 29 -2.61 2.72 2.60
C ALA A 29 -2.96 1.42 3.33
N ILE A 30 -4.17 0.90 3.13
CA ILE A 30 -4.64 -0.36 3.72
C ILE A 30 -4.89 -1.34 2.57
N ALA A 31 -4.17 -2.46 2.56
CA ALA A 31 -4.26 -3.51 1.54
C ALA A 31 -4.11 -2.99 0.10
N GLY A 32 -3.15 -2.09 -0.15
CA GLY A 32 -2.96 -1.50 -1.48
C GLY A 32 -2.35 -2.48 -2.49
N PRO A 33 -2.98 -2.78 -3.64
CA PRO A 33 -2.49 -3.75 -4.62
C PRO A 33 -1.38 -3.16 -5.53
N PHE A 34 -0.26 -2.74 -4.95
CA PHE A 34 0.76 -1.95 -5.66
C PHE A 34 1.57 -2.72 -6.71
N ASN A 35 1.50 -4.05 -6.73
CA ASN A 35 2.14 -4.89 -7.75
C ASN A 35 1.25 -6.04 -8.24
N ASP A 36 -0.06 -5.86 -8.23
CA ASP A 36 -0.99 -6.86 -8.80
C ASP A 36 -1.10 -6.71 -10.32
N SER A 37 -1.41 -7.81 -10.98
CA SER A 37 -1.55 -7.93 -12.44
C SER A 37 -2.78 -7.21 -12.96
N GLU A 38 -3.88 -7.33 -12.24
CA GLU A 38 -5.14 -6.66 -12.50
C GLU A 38 -5.71 -6.15 -11.19
N ILE A 39 -6.08 -4.88 -11.19
CA ILE A 39 -6.69 -4.27 -10.03
C ILE A 39 -8.19 -4.62 -10.09
N ALA A 40 -8.67 -5.46 -9.17
CA ALA A 40 -10.06 -5.89 -9.01
C ALA A 40 -10.61 -7.10 -9.81
N ARG A 41 -9.78 -8.05 -10.27
CA ARG A 41 -10.31 -9.39 -10.61
C ARG A 41 -10.36 -10.31 -9.38
N ARG A 42 -11.47 -11.05 -9.24
CA ARG A 42 -11.54 -12.29 -8.45
C ARG A 42 -10.98 -13.43 -9.30
N THR A 43 -9.69 -13.47 -9.54
CA THR A 43 -9.04 -14.73 -9.93
C THR A 43 -8.95 -15.64 -8.71
N SER A 44 -8.85 -16.95 -8.90
CA SER A 44 -8.56 -17.88 -7.79
C SER A 44 -7.19 -17.61 -7.17
N ASP A 45 -6.29 -17.01 -7.96
CA ASP A 45 -4.89 -16.86 -7.62
C ASP A 45 -4.61 -15.41 -7.22
N ILE A 46 -4.00 -15.24 -6.05
CA ILE A 46 -3.55 -13.95 -5.53
C ILE A 46 -2.13 -13.68 -6.07
N ASP A 47 -1.92 -12.50 -6.65
CA ASP A 47 -0.60 -12.08 -7.12
C ASP A 47 0.38 -11.95 -5.94
N ALA A 48 1.36 -12.85 -5.88
CA ALA A 48 2.31 -12.94 -4.77
C ALA A 48 3.77 -12.94 -5.24
N TYR A 49 4.10 -12.11 -6.23
CA TYR A 49 5.46 -12.03 -6.80
C TYR A 49 6.50 -11.70 -5.71
N PRO A 50 7.56 -12.53 -5.54
CA PRO A 50 8.57 -12.31 -4.51
C PRO A 50 9.26 -10.94 -4.62
N LEU A 51 9.66 -10.41 -3.48
CA LEU A 51 10.47 -9.20 -3.38
C LEU A 51 11.96 -9.56 -3.28
N ASN A 52 12.82 -8.78 -3.93
CA ASN A 52 14.27 -8.83 -3.78
C ASN A 52 14.81 -7.45 -3.34
N ALA A 53 16.13 -7.29 -3.27
CA ALA A 53 16.76 -6.03 -2.86
C ALA A 53 16.37 -4.80 -3.72
N LYS A 54 15.94 -5.02 -4.97
CA LYS A 54 15.54 -3.99 -5.96
C LYS A 54 14.02 -3.82 -6.12
N GLY A 55 13.21 -4.65 -5.45
CA GLY A 55 11.74 -4.62 -5.52
C GLY A 55 11.15 -5.94 -5.98
N PRO A 56 9.90 -5.95 -6.48
CA PRO A 56 9.28 -7.17 -6.95
C PRO A 56 10.06 -7.75 -8.14
N VAL A 57 10.29 -9.07 -8.09
CA VAL A 57 11.01 -9.83 -9.15
C VAL A 57 10.32 -9.66 -10.49
N LYS A 58 8.98 -9.65 -10.51
CA LYS A 58 8.16 -9.29 -11.66
C LYS A 58 7.34 -8.04 -11.35
N LYS A 59 7.54 -6.99 -12.15
CA LYS A 59 6.88 -5.69 -12.01
C LYS A 59 5.62 -5.66 -12.86
N MET A 60 4.47 -5.56 -12.22
CA MET A 60 3.17 -5.49 -12.90
C MET A 60 2.90 -4.08 -13.46
N PRO A 61 1.94 -3.92 -14.40
CA PRO A 61 1.69 -2.65 -15.08
C PRO A 61 1.49 -1.47 -14.13
N ILE A 62 0.73 -1.65 -13.03
CA ILE A 62 0.49 -0.58 -12.07
C ILE A 62 1.76 -0.14 -11.35
N TYR A 63 2.58 -1.10 -10.90
CA TYR A 63 3.88 -0.82 -10.29
C TYR A 63 4.79 -0.04 -11.24
N ARG A 64 4.84 -0.46 -12.51
CA ARG A 64 5.63 0.23 -13.55
C ARG A 64 5.12 1.64 -13.79
N ALA A 65 3.81 1.85 -13.86
CA ALA A 65 3.21 3.16 -14.07
C ALA A 65 3.56 4.12 -12.93
N LEU A 66 3.38 3.71 -11.68
CA LEU A 66 3.74 4.51 -10.51
C LEU A 66 5.25 4.79 -10.44
N SER A 67 6.09 3.78 -10.72
CA SER A 67 7.56 3.93 -10.67
C SER A 67 8.10 5.01 -11.60
N LYS A 68 7.47 5.22 -12.75
CA LYS A 68 7.89 6.23 -13.74
C LYS A 68 7.66 7.65 -13.28
N ARG A 69 6.79 7.87 -12.29
CA ARG A 69 6.38 9.21 -11.84
C ARG A 69 6.55 9.43 -10.34
N VAL A 70 7.25 8.54 -9.66
CA VAL A 70 7.45 8.62 -8.21
C VAL A 70 8.21 9.89 -7.78
N PHE A 71 9.00 10.46 -8.69
CA PHE A 71 9.68 11.75 -8.49
C PHE A 71 8.71 12.94 -8.35
N ALA A 72 7.47 12.81 -8.82
CA ALA A 72 6.45 13.86 -8.74
C ALA A 72 5.72 13.86 -7.39
N ILE A 73 5.93 12.84 -6.55
CA ILE A 73 5.36 12.80 -5.21
C ILE A 73 5.95 13.96 -4.39
N PRO A 74 5.11 14.75 -3.69
CA PRO A 74 5.60 15.83 -2.84
C PRO A 74 6.62 15.33 -1.81
N LYS A 75 7.70 16.09 -1.64
CA LYS A 75 8.70 15.79 -0.61
C LYS A 75 8.10 15.93 0.78
N GLY A 76 8.60 15.12 1.71
CA GLY A 76 8.21 15.21 3.12
C GLY A 76 6.86 14.55 3.44
N ILE A 77 6.32 13.74 2.52
CA ILE A 77 5.17 12.92 2.88
C ILE A 77 5.59 11.80 3.84
N GLN A 78 4.68 11.43 4.73
CA GLN A 78 4.81 10.28 5.60
C GLN A 78 3.79 9.23 5.17
N VAL A 79 4.18 7.96 5.19
CA VAL A 79 3.32 6.85 4.74
C VAL A 79 3.26 5.74 5.79
N LEU A 80 2.04 5.35 6.16
CA LEU A 80 1.74 4.12 6.85
C LEU A 80 1.11 3.14 5.86
N ASN A 81 1.76 2.00 5.65
CA ASN A 81 1.30 0.96 4.75
C ASN A 81 0.90 -0.27 5.56
N ILE A 82 -0.37 -0.64 5.50
CA ILE A 82 -0.98 -1.68 6.32
C ILE A 82 -1.39 -2.83 5.41
N ALA A 83 -1.06 -4.06 5.79
CA ALA A 83 -1.45 -5.26 5.07
C ALA A 83 -1.95 -6.35 6.03
N GLY A 84 -2.84 -7.22 5.55
CA GLY A 84 -3.39 -8.32 6.33
C GLY A 84 -2.72 -9.65 6.04
N ARG A 85 -2.66 -10.51 7.07
CA ARG A 85 -2.28 -11.92 6.97
C ARG A 85 -3.27 -12.78 7.77
N ILE A 86 -4.16 -13.49 7.08
CA ILE A 86 -5.28 -14.21 7.73
C ILE A 86 -4.80 -15.36 8.63
N SER A 87 -3.74 -16.07 8.22
CA SER A 87 -3.20 -17.23 8.92
C SER A 87 -1.69 -17.35 8.76
N ASN A 88 -1.06 -18.25 9.50
CA ASN A 88 0.38 -18.53 9.32
C ASN A 88 0.67 -19.36 8.05
N LEU A 89 -0.37 -19.91 7.41
CA LEU A 89 -0.25 -20.75 6.22
C LEU A 89 -0.33 -19.93 4.92
N GLN A 90 -0.69 -18.64 4.99
CA GLN A 90 -0.79 -17.75 3.84
C GLN A 90 -0.11 -16.41 4.12
N GLN A 91 0.23 -15.65 3.07
CA GLN A 91 0.93 -14.36 3.16
C GLN A 91 0.12 -13.25 2.49
N ASP A 92 -1.19 -13.26 2.74
CA ASP A 92 -2.17 -12.39 2.12
C ASP A 92 -3.41 -12.21 3.01
N ASP A 93 -4.22 -11.22 2.66
CA ASP A 93 -5.50 -10.90 3.29
C ASP A 93 -6.70 -11.59 2.60
N GLY A 94 -6.44 -12.57 1.74
CA GLY A 94 -7.42 -13.24 0.89
C GLY A 94 -7.71 -12.53 -0.44
N GLN A 95 -7.12 -11.36 -0.72
CA GLN A 95 -7.17 -10.69 -2.03
C GLN A 95 -5.83 -10.07 -2.44
N VAL A 96 -5.09 -9.49 -1.50
CA VAL A 96 -3.82 -8.79 -1.74
C VAL A 96 -2.73 -9.44 -0.89
N SER A 97 -1.63 -9.81 -1.54
CA SER A 97 -0.47 -10.37 -0.85
C SER A 97 0.32 -9.30 -0.10
N LEU A 98 1.01 -9.70 0.97
CA LEU A 98 1.97 -8.84 1.67
C LEU A 98 3.05 -8.32 0.70
N ASN A 99 3.49 -9.15 -0.25
CA ASN A 99 4.48 -8.76 -1.25
C ASN A 99 3.96 -7.64 -2.16
N SER A 100 2.70 -7.73 -2.61
CA SER A 100 2.10 -6.67 -3.42
C SER A 100 1.92 -5.38 -2.63
N ALA A 101 1.34 -5.47 -1.43
CA ALA A 101 1.15 -4.31 -0.55
C ALA A 101 2.46 -3.60 -0.23
N PHE A 102 3.48 -4.34 0.18
CA PHE A 102 4.75 -3.78 0.59
C PHE A 102 5.76 -3.59 -0.53
N SER A 103 5.39 -3.85 -1.79
CA SER A 103 6.17 -3.42 -2.94
C SER A 103 6.28 -1.89 -3.00
N LEU A 104 5.34 -1.16 -2.38
CA LEU A 104 5.34 0.30 -2.29
C LEU A 104 6.64 0.87 -1.71
N ARG A 105 7.27 0.19 -0.72
CA ARG A 105 8.51 0.65 -0.09
C ARG A 105 9.62 0.94 -1.12
N TYR A 106 9.63 0.21 -2.23
CA TYR A 106 10.66 0.30 -3.26
C TYR A 106 10.43 1.47 -4.21
N LEU A 107 9.17 1.91 -4.34
CA LEU A 107 8.84 3.14 -5.04
C LEU A 107 9.25 4.36 -4.19
N LEU A 108 9.03 4.29 -2.87
CA LEU A 108 9.08 5.44 -1.98
C LEU A 108 10.44 5.75 -1.33
N ARG A 109 11.53 5.09 -1.72
CA ARG A 109 12.84 5.25 -1.04
C ARG A 109 13.41 6.67 -0.98
N ALA A 110 13.09 7.53 -1.95
CA ALA A 110 13.64 8.89 -2.05
C ALA A 110 12.66 10.03 -1.68
N PRO A 111 11.36 9.99 -2.05
CA PRO A 111 10.49 11.16 -1.84
C PRO A 111 9.90 11.30 -0.43
N VAL A 112 9.91 10.24 0.39
CA VAL A 112 9.19 10.23 1.68
C VAL A 112 10.12 10.50 2.86
N GLU A 113 9.62 11.27 3.82
CA GLU A 113 10.32 11.49 5.10
C GLU A 113 10.25 10.25 5.99
N GLN A 114 9.12 9.55 5.94
CA GLN A 114 8.89 8.36 6.74
C GLN A 114 8.03 7.35 6.01
N TYR A 115 8.40 6.08 6.11
CA TYR A 115 7.62 4.96 5.62
C TYR A 115 7.58 3.87 6.69
N ARG A 116 6.38 3.48 7.13
CA ARG A 116 6.13 2.44 8.12
C ARG A 116 5.25 1.35 7.54
N GLU A 117 5.55 0.11 7.90
CA GLU A 117 4.72 -1.05 7.55
C GLU A 117 4.09 -1.64 8.80
N LEU A 118 2.83 -2.03 8.69
CA LEU A 118 2.10 -2.73 9.74
C LEU A 118 1.44 -3.96 9.14
N VAL A 119 1.72 -5.13 9.72
CA VAL A 119 1.03 -6.38 9.36
C VAL A 119 0.00 -6.69 10.42
N ILE A 120 -1.25 -6.84 10.01
CA ILE A 120 -2.35 -7.28 10.86
C ILE A 120 -2.48 -8.79 10.71
N HIS A 121 -2.58 -9.50 11.83
CA HIS A 121 -2.59 -10.96 11.84
C HIS A 121 -3.95 -11.52 12.26
N GLY A 122 -4.24 -12.73 11.79
CA GLY A 122 -5.35 -13.54 12.27
C GLY A 122 -6.65 -13.36 11.48
N LYS A 123 -7.72 -13.99 11.97
CA LYS A 123 -8.98 -14.14 11.22
C LYS A 123 -9.66 -12.80 10.86
N ARG A 124 -9.33 -11.73 11.57
CA ARG A 124 -9.83 -10.36 11.30
C ARG A 124 -8.92 -9.55 10.36
N ALA A 125 -7.84 -10.14 9.85
CA ALA A 125 -6.95 -9.56 8.87
C ALA A 125 -7.36 -9.87 7.43
N THR A 126 -8.65 -10.18 7.19
CA THR A 126 -9.16 -10.36 5.83
C THR A 126 -9.30 -9.02 5.13
N HIS A 127 -9.25 -9.02 3.80
CA HIS A 127 -9.30 -7.81 2.98
C HIS A 127 -10.44 -6.86 3.37
N ARG A 128 -11.63 -7.41 3.64
CA ARG A 128 -12.80 -6.61 4.06
C ARG A 128 -12.70 -6.13 5.50
N LEU A 129 -12.20 -6.97 6.41
CA LEU A 129 -12.19 -6.64 7.84
C LEU A 129 -11.06 -5.70 8.23
N LEU A 130 -10.06 -5.49 7.37
CA LEU A 130 -8.96 -4.56 7.67
C LEU A 130 -9.43 -3.12 7.93
N HIS A 131 -10.52 -2.66 7.32
CA HIS A 131 -11.09 -1.33 7.61
C HIS A 131 -12.12 -1.33 8.75
N GLU A 132 -12.29 -2.46 9.44
CA GLU A 132 -13.14 -2.68 10.62
C GLU A 132 -12.34 -3.34 11.75
N ASN A 133 -11.02 -3.09 11.77
CA ASN A 133 -10.09 -3.73 12.69
C ASN A 133 -9.52 -2.70 13.67
N SER A 134 -9.70 -2.96 14.97
CA SER A 134 -9.25 -2.05 16.02
C SER A 134 -7.75 -1.82 16.05
N GLU A 135 -6.93 -2.82 15.68
CA GLU A 135 -5.47 -2.66 15.58
C GLU A 135 -5.09 -1.74 14.40
N VAL A 136 -5.87 -1.77 13.32
CA VAL A 136 -5.73 -0.84 12.20
C VAL A 136 -6.10 0.56 12.64
N ASP A 137 -7.23 0.73 13.30
CA ASP A 137 -7.70 2.02 13.80
C ASP A 137 -6.70 2.65 14.78
N GLU A 138 -6.16 1.85 15.71
CA GLU A 138 -5.13 2.28 16.65
C GLU A 138 -3.84 2.68 15.92
N GLY A 139 -3.40 1.88 14.94
CA GLY A 139 -2.23 2.19 14.12
C GLY A 139 -2.38 3.50 13.33
N ILE A 140 -3.57 3.74 12.78
CA ILE A 140 -3.90 4.99 12.08
C ILE A 140 -3.92 6.16 13.06
N ALA A 141 -4.54 5.99 14.22
CA ALA A 141 -4.66 7.04 15.21
C ALA A 141 -3.29 7.51 15.71
N LYS A 142 -2.40 6.56 16.05
CA LYS A 142 -1.00 6.80 16.40
C LYS A 142 -0.25 7.52 15.28
N PHE A 143 -0.45 7.10 14.04
CA PHE A 143 0.27 7.69 12.90
C PHE A 143 -0.19 9.10 12.53
N ILE A 144 -1.49 9.38 12.59
CA ILE A 144 -2.05 10.68 12.18
C ILE A 144 -1.97 11.71 13.30
N TRP A 145 -2.32 11.31 14.54
CA TRP A 145 -2.51 12.22 15.67
C TRP A 145 -1.49 12.02 16.80
N ASN A 146 -0.63 11.00 16.74
CA ASN A 146 0.33 10.69 17.80
C ASN A 146 -0.36 10.49 19.17
N LEU A 147 -1.51 9.81 19.15
CA LEU A 147 -2.25 9.36 20.34
C LEU A 147 -1.57 8.17 21.02
#